data_AF-A0A9E0CQM9-F1
#
_entry.id   AF-A0A9E0CQM9-F1
#
_cell.length_a   1.000
_cell.length_b   1.000
_cell.length_c   1.000
_cell.angle_alpha   90.00
_cell.angle_beta   90.00
_cell.angle_gamma   90.00
#
_symmetry.space_group_name_H-M   'P 1'
#
loop_
_entity.id
_entity.type
_entity.pdbx_description
1 polymer ?
#
loop_
_entity_poly.entity_id
_entity_poly.type
_entity_poly.pdbx_seq_one_letter_code
_entity_poly.pdbx_strand_id
1 'polypeptide(L)'
;MSTNNRGIRIQGDPPLAFLRKLQQLEALVASIGQACWVSGPTAAAILGLDGFTLKPPFHITVPRARRVHRHQHLVHRARSITRLDTTTAMGLPCLSATRLLIELAASETPRRLTVALDSALRDGLTSEDFLHRRLIELRGRGRSGSDRLLAVIAGSELGRGGHSYLERTFLELMDELGFEHPATQQVL
;
A
#
# COMPACT_ATOMS: atom_id res chain seq x y z
N MET A 1 14.37 18.07 0.04
CA MET A 1 14.15 16.66 -0.35
C MET A 1 14.74 15.80 0.77
N SER A 2 13.91 15.33 1.69
CA SER A 2 14.39 14.56 2.85
C SER A 2 14.48 13.09 2.44
N THR A 3 15.69 12.61 2.15
CA THR A 3 15.98 11.18 2.00
C THR A 3 15.99 10.57 3.40
N ASN A 4 14.83 10.10 3.83
CA ASN A 4 14.67 9.42 5.11
C ASN A 4 15.35 8.04 5.01
N ASN A 5 16.62 7.97 5.42
CA ASN A 5 17.43 6.75 5.40
C ASN A 5 17.02 5.83 6.57
N ARG A 6 15.83 5.23 6.49
CA ARG A 6 15.35 4.24 7.46
C ARG A 6 15.92 2.87 7.10
N GLY A 7 16.46 2.18 8.09
CA GLY A 7 17.07 0.85 7.94
C GLY A 7 16.15 -0.12 7.21
N ILE A 8 16.67 -0.70 6.13
CA ILE A 8 15.93 -1.58 5.23
C ILE A 8 15.73 -2.95 5.90
N ARG A 9 14.48 -3.39 6.05
CA ARG A 9 14.18 -4.78 6.43
C ARG A 9 14.21 -5.66 5.19
N ILE A 10 15.24 -6.50 5.08
CA ILE A 10 15.32 -7.54 4.05
C ILE A 10 14.71 -8.81 4.64
N GLN A 11 13.52 -9.20 4.19
CA GLN A 11 12.85 -10.38 4.72
C GLN A 11 13.33 -11.66 4.01
N GLY A 12 13.97 -12.56 4.75
CA GLY A 12 14.16 -13.97 4.39
C GLY A 12 15.22 -14.31 3.33
N ASP A 13 15.75 -13.35 2.58
CA ASP A 13 16.83 -13.58 1.62
C ASP A 13 18.22 -13.25 2.20
N PRO A 14 19.27 -14.05 1.91
CA PRO A 14 20.65 -13.63 2.11
C PRO A 14 20.91 -12.29 1.38
N PRO A 15 21.72 -11.37 1.94
CA PRO A 15 21.91 -10.03 1.36
C PRO A 15 22.28 -10.02 -0.13
N LEU A 16 23.18 -10.92 -0.55
CA LEU A 16 23.60 -11.03 -1.96
C LEU A 16 22.47 -11.49 -2.89
N ALA A 17 21.60 -12.39 -2.42
CA ALA A 17 20.48 -12.87 -3.23
C ALA A 17 19.46 -11.75 -3.44
N PHE A 18 19.18 -10.96 -2.39
CA PHE A 18 18.34 -9.79 -2.49
C PHE A 18 18.91 -8.76 -3.48
N LEU A 19 20.20 -8.40 -3.36
CA LEU A 19 20.84 -7.43 -4.24
C LEU A 19 20.80 -7.84 -5.72
N ARG A 20 21.00 -9.13 -6.03
CA ARG A 20 20.88 -9.64 -7.40
C ARG A 20 19.47 -9.45 -7.97
N LYS A 21 18.44 -9.73 -7.17
CA LYS A 21 17.04 -9.54 -7.58
C LYS A 21 16.70 -8.05 -7.73
N LEU A 22 17.24 -7.19 -6.86
CA LEU A 22 17.09 -5.75 -6.97
C LEU A 22 17.72 -5.23 -8.26
N GLN A 23 18.93 -5.68 -8.61
CA GLN A 23 19.60 -5.32 -9.87
C GLN A 23 18.79 -5.77 -11.11
N GLN A 24 18.17 -6.95 -11.07
CA GLN A 24 17.28 -7.40 -12.15
C GLN A 24 16.03 -6.51 -12.26
N LEU A 25 15.46 -6.09 -11.13
CA LEU A 25 14.33 -5.16 -11.11
C LEU A 25 14.73 -3.77 -11.64
N GLU A 26 15.91 -3.26 -11.28
CA GLU A 26 16.46 -2.02 -11.83
C GLU A 26 16.60 -2.09 -13.35
N ALA A 27 17.18 -3.18 -13.88
CA ALA A 27 17.30 -3.41 -15.31
C ALA A 27 15.93 -3.45 -16.00
N LEU A 28 14.94 -4.10 -15.38
CA LEU A 28 13.56 -4.10 -15.88
C LEU A 28 12.99 -2.69 -15.97
N VAL A 29 13.04 -1.93 -14.88
CA VAL A 29 12.49 -0.56 -14.81
C VAL A 29 13.18 0.35 -15.83
N ALA A 30 14.51 0.30 -15.92
CA ALA A 30 15.28 1.03 -16.92
C ALA A 30 14.85 0.66 -18.36
N SER A 31 14.63 -0.64 -18.63
CA SER A 31 14.20 -1.11 -19.95
C SER A 31 12.82 -0.61 -20.37
N ILE A 32 11.99 -0.13 -19.44
CA ILE A 32 10.68 0.43 -19.77
C ILE A 32 10.83 1.79 -20.48
N GLY A 33 11.85 2.57 -20.12
CA GLY A 33 12.21 3.84 -20.78
C GLY A 33 11.16 4.95 -20.68
N GLN A 34 10.17 4.81 -19.79
CA GLN A 34 9.05 5.73 -19.63
C GLN A 34 8.44 5.60 -18.23
N ALA A 35 7.45 6.45 -17.92
CA ALA A 35 6.73 6.42 -16.65
C ALA A 35 6.19 5.02 -16.32
N CYS A 36 6.75 4.43 -15.26
CA CYS A 36 6.33 3.18 -14.67
C CYS A 36 6.65 3.20 -13.18
N TRP A 37 5.95 2.37 -12.42
CA TRP A 37 6.13 2.24 -10.98
C TRP A 37 6.20 0.77 -10.62
N VAL A 38 7.17 0.38 -9.80
CA VAL A 38 7.15 -0.93 -9.14
C VAL A 38 5.84 -1.04 -8.36
N SER A 39 5.15 -2.17 -8.49
CA SER A 39 3.82 -2.36 -7.89
C SER A 39 3.62 -3.75 -7.29
N GLY A 40 2.44 -4.00 -6.73
CA GLY A 40 2.03 -5.32 -6.22
C GLY A 40 3.01 -5.92 -5.18
N PRO A 41 3.18 -7.26 -5.15
CA PRO A 41 4.09 -7.93 -4.23
C PRO A 41 5.55 -7.49 -4.35
N THR A 42 5.99 -7.09 -5.54
CA THR A 42 7.35 -6.58 -5.78
C THR A 42 7.58 -5.27 -5.04
N ALA A 43 6.63 -4.35 -5.13
CA ALA A 43 6.69 -3.08 -4.41
C ALA A 43 6.59 -3.24 -2.89
N ALA A 44 5.68 -4.12 -2.44
CA ALA A 44 5.55 -4.45 -1.02
C ALA A 44 6.87 -4.94 -0.43
N ALA A 45 7.59 -5.81 -1.17
CA ALA A 45 8.89 -6.31 -0.73
C ALA A 45 9.96 -5.20 -0.64
N ILE A 46 10.08 -4.31 -1.63
CA ILE A 46 11.10 -3.23 -1.61
C ILE A 46 10.73 -2.07 -0.68
N LEU A 47 9.47 -1.95 -0.26
CA LEU A 47 9.05 -1.06 0.82
C LEU A 47 9.26 -1.68 2.21
N GLY A 48 9.61 -2.96 2.29
CA GLY A 48 9.79 -3.68 3.55
C GLY A 48 8.49 -4.05 4.26
N LEU A 49 7.38 -4.20 3.52
CA LEU A 49 6.13 -4.68 4.10
C LEU A 49 6.25 -6.15 4.50
N ASP A 50 5.84 -6.46 5.72
CA ASP A 50 5.96 -7.82 6.27
C ASP A 50 5.09 -8.81 5.45
N GLY A 51 5.63 -10.00 5.20
CA GLY A 51 4.97 -11.05 4.43
C GLY A 51 5.24 -11.00 2.93
N PHE A 52 6.16 -10.15 2.47
CA PHE A 52 6.54 -10.00 1.07
C PHE A 52 8.05 -10.13 0.89
N THR A 53 8.45 -11.02 -0.02
CA THR A 53 9.85 -11.21 -0.40
C THR A 53 10.04 -10.81 -1.85
N LEU A 54 11.20 -10.20 -2.16
CA LEU A 54 11.50 -9.80 -3.51
C LEU A 54 11.77 -11.05 -4.35
N LYS A 55 10.99 -11.25 -5.41
CA LYS A 55 11.18 -12.35 -6.36
C LYS A 55 10.48 -12.06 -7.69
N PRO A 56 11.00 -12.61 -8.80
CA PRO A 56 10.27 -12.65 -10.06
C PRO A 56 9.07 -13.62 -10.00
N PRO A 57 8.06 -13.48 -10.89
CA PRO A 57 7.92 -12.39 -11.87
C PRO A 57 7.71 -11.03 -11.18
N PHE A 58 8.40 -10.00 -11.67
CA PHE A 58 8.27 -8.65 -11.10
C PHE A 58 6.99 -7.97 -11.56
N HIS A 59 6.41 -7.18 -10.67
CA HIS A 59 5.19 -6.42 -10.92
C HIS A 59 5.53 -4.95 -11.12
N ILE A 60 5.10 -4.40 -12.25
CA ILE A 60 5.16 -2.97 -12.54
C ILE A 60 3.80 -2.47 -13.00
N THR A 61 3.49 -1.22 -12.72
CA THR A 61 2.31 -0.52 -13.22
C THR A 61 2.71 0.57 -14.19
N VAL A 62 2.01 0.67 -15.30
CA VAL A 62 2.16 1.74 -16.29
C VAL A 62 0.84 2.49 -16.49
N PRO A 63 0.86 3.73 -17.01
CA PRO A 63 -0.36 4.43 -17.40
C PRO A 63 -1.17 3.62 -18.43
N ARG A 64 -2.49 3.59 -18.31
CA ARG A 64 -3.36 2.75 -19.15
C ARG A 64 -3.26 3.01 -20.65
N ALA A 65 -2.96 4.25 -21.04
CA ALA A 65 -2.74 4.62 -22.44
C ALA A 65 -1.50 3.94 -23.06
N ARG A 66 -0.63 3.34 -22.24
CA ARG A 66 0.55 2.62 -22.68
C ARG A 66 0.28 1.13 -22.83
N ARG A 67 0.91 0.53 -23.85
CA ARG A 67 0.99 -0.91 -24.04
C ARG A 67 2.45 -1.31 -23.95
N VAL A 68 2.82 -1.84 -22.78
CA VAL A 68 4.14 -2.40 -22.51
C VAL A 68 3.95 -3.89 -22.29
N HIS A 69 4.74 -4.71 -22.97
CA HIS A 69 4.74 -6.15 -22.79
C HIS A 69 6.12 -6.63 -22.34
N ARG A 70 6.13 -7.45 -21.29
CA ARG A 70 7.34 -8.08 -20.72
C ARG A 70 6.97 -9.51 -20.37
N HIS A 71 7.36 -10.46 -21.22
CA HIS A 71 6.91 -11.85 -21.16
C HIS A 71 7.26 -12.57 -19.83
N GLN A 72 8.32 -12.15 -19.13
CA GLN A 72 8.74 -12.71 -17.84
C GLN A 72 8.15 -11.99 -16.62
N HIS A 73 7.37 -10.92 -16.82
CA HIS A 73 6.96 -10.00 -15.76
C HIS A 73 5.51 -9.56 -15.90
N LEU A 74 4.94 -9.06 -14.81
CA LEU A 74 3.55 -8.64 -14.76
C LEU A 74 3.44 -7.13 -14.91
N VAL A 75 2.91 -6.70 -16.05
CA VAL A 75 2.68 -5.28 -16.37
C VAL A 75 1.20 -4.96 -16.18
N HIS A 76 0.92 -4.25 -15.11
CA HIS A 76 -0.40 -3.74 -14.76
C HIS A 76 -0.65 -2.38 -15.41
N ARG A 77 -1.92 -2.03 -15.58
CA ARG A 77 -2.31 -0.74 -16.19
C ARG A 77 -3.26 0.00 -15.28
N ALA A 78 -2.87 1.21 -14.86
CA ALA A 78 -3.70 2.08 -14.05
C ALA A 78 -4.27 3.24 -14.88
N ARG A 79 -5.55 3.57 -14.64
CA ARG A 79 -6.22 4.71 -15.30
C ARG A 79 -5.71 6.07 -14.79
N SER A 80 -5.43 6.15 -13.50
CA SER A 80 -4.93 7.35 -12.84
C SER A 80 -3.94 6.95 -11.76
N ILE A 81 -2.80 7.63 -11.76
CA ILE A 81 -1.76 7.61 -10.74
C ILE A 81 -1.41 9.07 -10.49
N THR A 82 -1.59 9.50 -9.25
CA THR A 82 -1.29 10.86 -8.78
C THR A 82 0.00 10.85 -7.98
N ARG A 83 0.55 12.01 -7.66
CA ARG A 83 1.77 12.11 -6.83
C ARG A 83 1.61 11.43 -5.46
N LEU A 84 0.40 11.44 -4.89
CA LEU A 84 0.06 10.78 -3.62
C LEU A 84 0.14 9.24 -3.71
N ASP A 85 0.00 8.68 -4.91
CA ASP A 85 0.06 7.24 -5.15
C ASP A 85 1.48 6.72 -5.37
N THR A 86 2.49 7.60 -5.33
CA THR A 86 3.85 7.28 -5.77
C THR A 86 4.88 7.65 -4.71
N THR A 87 5.97 6.90 -4.70
CA THR A 87 7.13 7.14 -3.85
C THR A 87 8.40 6.64 -4.57
N THR A 88 9.54 6.78 -3.91
CA THR A 88 10.80 6.16 -4.32
C THR A 88 11.20 5.14 -3.27
N ALA A 89 11.45 3.90 -3.69
CA ALA A 89 11.89 2.81 -2.82
C ALA A 89 13.14 2.17 -3.43
N MET A 90 14.23 2.07 -2.67
CA MET A 90 15.53 1.60 -3.17
C MET A 90 16.01 2.31 -4.45
N GLY A 91 15.76 3.61 -4.56
CA GLY A 91 16.09 4.39 -5.76
C GLY A 91 15.16 4.16 -6.97
N LEU A 92 14.15 3.29 -6.86
CA LEU A 92 13.21 2.98 -7.93
C LEU A 92 11.87 3.73 -7.78
N PRO A 93 11.24 4.16 -8.89
CA PRO A 93 9.88 4.66 -8.86
C PRO A 93 8.92 3.55 -8.42
N CYS A 94 8.14 3.80 -7.38
CA CYS A 94 7.32 2.79 -6.73
C CYS A 94 5.93 3.37 -6.41
N LEU A 95 4.91 2.52 -6.30
CA LEU A 95 3.64 2.95 -5.71
C LEU A 95 3.80 3.15 -4.20
N SER A 96 3.07 4.11 -3.63
CA SER A 96 3.05 4.34 -2.18
C SER A 96 2.43 3.15 -1.44
N ALA A 97 2.79 2.95 -0.17
CA ALA A 97 2.22 1.86 0.63
C ALA A 97 0.69 1.94 0.69
N THR A 98 0.13 3.15 0.82
CA THR A 98 -1.32 3.40 0.77
C THR A 98 -1.93 2.88 -0.53
N ARG A 99 -1.34 3.23 -1.68
CA ARG A 99 -1.82 2.77 -2.97
C ARG A 99 -1.71 1.25 -3.12
N LEU A 100 -0.60 0.68 -2.66
CA LEU A 100 -0.36 -0.76 -2.74
C LEU A 100 -1.33 -1.57 -1.89
N LEU A 101 -1.63 -1.16 -0.67
CA LEU A 101 -2.61 -1.84 0.18
C LEU A 101 -3.98 -1.89 -0.50
N ILE A 102 -4.39 -0.81 -1.16
CA ILE A 102 -5.63 -0.75 -1.96
C ILE A 102 -5.59 -1.72 -3.15
N GLU A 103 -4.46 -1.82 -3.85
CA GLU A 103 -4.31 -2.74 -4.99
C GLU A 103 -4.24 -4.21 -4.55
N LEU A 104 -3.47 -4.50 -3.51
CA LEU A 104 -3.28 -5.84 -2.94
C LEU A 104 -4.59 -6.39 -2.36
N ALA A 105 -5.50 -5.54 -1.89
CA ALA A 105 -6.79 -5.98 -1.38
C ALA A 105 -7.63 -6.77 -2.38
N ALA A 106 -7.40 -6.60 -3.69
CA ALA A 106 -8.07 -7.39 -4.71
C ALA A 106 -7.55 -8.85 -4.78
N SER A 107 -6.25 -9.07 -4.54
CA SER A 107 -5.58 -10.34 -4.83
C SER A 107 -5.06 -11.09 -3.60
N GLU A 108 -4.75 -10.40 -2.51
CA GLU A 108 -4.14 -10.99 -1.32
C GLU A 108 -5.19 -11.45 -0.30
N THR A 109 -4.80 -12.41 0.54
CA THR A 109 -5.64 -12.92 1.63
C THR A 109 -5.79 -11.87 2.74
N PRO A 110 -6.91 -11.87 3.50
CA PRO A 110 -7.09 -10.94 4.62
C PRO A 110 -5.93 -10.98 5.61
N ARG A 111 -5.48 -12.18 6.01
CA ARG A 111 -4.36 -12.35 6.94
C ARG A 111 -3.08 -11.67 6.44
N ARG A 112 -2.73 -11.86 5.17
CA ARG A 112 -1.50 -11.27 4.61
C ARG A 112 -1.62 -9.77 4.43
N LEU A 113 -2.82 -9.29 4.08
CA LEU A 113 -3.11 -7.86 3.99
C LEU A 113 -3.05 -7.18 5.36
N THR A 114 -3.53 -7.84 6.44
CA THR A 114 -3.41 -7.34 7.81
C THR A 114 -1.94 -7.18 8.21
N VAL A 115 -1.09 -8.18 7.97
CA VAL A 115 0.35 -8.11 8.27
C VAL A 115 1.04 -6.97 7.51
N ALA A 116 0.69 -6.77 6.24
CA ALA A 116 1.19 -5.67 5.44
C ALA A 116 0.71 -4.30 5.92
N LEU A 117 -0.58 -4.18 6.27
CA LEU A 117 -1.12 -2.97 6.87
C LEU A 117 -0.42 -2.66 8.18
N ASP A 118 -0.24 -3.66 9.03
CA ASP A 118 0.34 -3.47 10.36
C ASP A 118 1.79 -2.97 10.30
N SER A 119 2.59 -3.55 9.40
CA SER A 119 3.95 -3.11 9.13
C SER A 119 3.99 -1.72 8.48
N ALA A 120 3.11 -1.41 7.54
CA ALA A 120 3.03 -0.09 6.92
C ALA A 120 2.68 1.02 7.93
N LEU A 121 1.76 0.75 8.85
CA LEU A 121 1.40 1.66 9.94
C LEU A 121 2.56 1.82 10.92
N ARG A 122 3.15 0.70 11.36
CA ARG A 122 4.31 0.68 12.27
C ARG A 122 5.48 1.51 11.73
N ASP A 123 5.75 1.39 10.44
CA ASP A 123 6.90 2.03 9.79
C ASP A 123 6.56 3.44 9.25
N GLY A 124 5.34 3.93 9.49
CA GLY A 124 4.88 5.26 9.11
C GLY A 124 4.83 5.49 7.60
N LEU A 125 4.57 4.44 6.82
CA LEU A 125 4.43 4.50 5.36
C LEU A 125 3.02 4.92 4.91
N THR A 126 2.05 4.82 5.82
CA THR A 126 0.67 5.31 5.69
C THR A 126 0.11 5.57 7.08
N SER A 127 -1.04 6.22 7.15
CA SER A 127 -1.94 6.20 8.32
C SER A 127 -3.27 5.55 7.93
N GLU A 128 -4.06 5.14 8.92
CA GLU A 128 -5.43 4.64 8.70
C GLU A 128 -6.31 5.71 8.06
N ASP A 129 -6.28 6.94 8.58
CA ASP A 129 -7.03 8.07 8.03
C ASP A 129 -6.69 8.33 6.56
N PHE A 130 -5.40 8.38 6.23
CA PHE A 130 -4.96 8.59 4.86
C PHE A 130 -5.36 7.42 3.94
N LEU A 131 -5.31 6.19 4.45
CA LEU A 131 -5.75 5.00 3.71
C LEU A 131 -7.25 5.00 3.46
N HIS A 132 -8.06 5.36 4.45
CA HIS A 132 -9.51 5.49 4.31
C HIS A 132 -9.91 6.55 3.28
N ARG A 133 -9.37 7.76 3.41
CA ARG A 133 -9.60 8.87 2.47
C ARG A 133 -9.22 8.45 1.05
N ARG A 134 -8.01 7.88 0.88
CA ARG A 134 -7.54 7.46 -0.43
C ARG A 134 -8.36 6.32 -1.02
N LEU A 135 -8.83 5.37 -0.19
CA LEU A 135 -9.72 4.30 -0.63
C LEU A 135 -11.06 4.85 -1.14
N ILE A 136 -11.64 5.85 -0.46
CA ILE A 136 -12.86 6.53 -0.89
C ILE A 136 -12.64 7.24 -2.22
N GLU A 137 -11.58 8.03 -2.35
CA GLU A 137 -11.24 8.74 -3.60
C GLU A 137 -11.04 7.79 -4.79
N LEU A 138 -10.49 6.61 -4.54
CA LEU A 138 -10.23 5.59 -5.57
C LEU A 138 -11.43 4.65 -5.82
N ARG A 139 -12.51 4.74 -5.03
CA ARG A 139 -13.76 3.98 -5.25
C ARG A 139 -14.52 4.56 -6.46
N GLY A 140 -14.20 4.02 -7.64
CA GLY A 140 -15.13 3.96 -8.76
C GLY A 140 -15.95 2.66 -8.71
N ARG A 141 -17.19 2.66 -9.24
CA ARG A 141 -18.10 1.49 -9.30
C ARG A 141 -17.36 0.20 -9.70
N GLY A 142 -17.47 -0.84 -8.85
CA GLY A 142 -17.17 -2.24 -9.23
C GLY A 142 -15.86 -2.88 -8.74
N ARG A 143 -15.27 -2.46 -7.60
CA ARG A 143 -14.07 -3.13 -7.05
C ARG A 143 -14.38 -3.88 -5.76
N SER A 144 -14.50 -5.21 -5.83
CA SER A 144 -14.70 -6.11 -4.69
C SER A 144 -13.58 -6.05 -3.63
N GLY A 145 -12.41 -5.48 -3.95
CA GLY A 145 -11.29 -5.33 -3.02
C GLY A 145 -11.50 -4.27 -1.93
N SER A 146 -12.43 -3.31 -2.11
CA SER A 146 -12.67 -2.28 -1.10
C SER A 146 -13.19 -2.85 0.21
N ASP A 147 -14.10 -3.81 0.13
CA ASP A 147 -14.79 -4.34 1.31
C ASP A 147 -13.85 -5.24 2.11
N ARG A 148 -12.98 -5.99 1.40
CA ARG A 148 -11.91 -6.76 2.04
C ARG A 148 -10.93 -5.85 2.79
N LEU A 149 -10.52 -4.73 2.18
CA LEU A 149 -9.61 -3.81 2.84
C LEU A 149 -10.27 -3.13 4.05
N LEU A 150 -11.53 -2.74 3.94
CA LEU A 150 -12.28 -2.16 5.06
C LEU A 150 -12.40 -3.15 6.23
N ALA A 151 -12.67 -4.43 5.96
CA ALA A 151 -12.70 -5.46 7.00
C ALA A 151 -11.33 -5.65 7.66
N VAL A 152 -10.24 -5.59 6.90
CA VAL A 152 -8.88 -5.68 7.43
C VAL A 152 -8.52 -4.47 8.30
N ILE A 153 -8.92 -3.26 7.89
CA ILE A 153 -8.69 -2.06 8.70
C ILE A 153 -9.46 -2.15 10.02
N ALA A 154 -10.76 -2.46 9.97
CA ALA A 154 -11.58 -2.62 11.17
C ALA A 154 -11.01 -3.68 12.13
N GLY A 155 -10.54 -4.80 11.60
CA GLY A 155 -9.88 -5.84 12.42
C GLY A 155 -8.56 -5.38 13.05
N SER A 156 -7.75 -4.58 12.36
CA SER A 156 -6.51 -4.01 12.90
C SER A 156 -6.79 -2.98 13.99
N GLU A 157 -7.79 -2.12 13.80
CA GLU A 157 -8.22 -1.12 14.79
C GLU A 157 -8.66 -1.78 16.11
N LEU A 158 -9.49 -2.82 16.03
CA LEU A 158 -9.93 -3.60 17.19
C LEU A 158 -8.76 -4.26 17.93
N GLY A 159 -7.79 -4.82 17.19
CA GLY A 159 -6.61 -5.48 17.78
C GLY A 159 -5.64 -4.52 18.48
N ARG A 160 -5.65 -3.23 18.12
CA ARG A 160 -4.76 -2.20 18.68
C ARG A 160 -5.36 -1.42 19.86
N GLY A 161 -6.66 -1.60 20.15
CA GLY A 161 -7.34 -0.96 21.28
C GLY A 161 -7.50 0.57 21.14
N GLY A 162 -7.48 1.09 19.90
CA GLY A 162 -7.71 2.52 19.61
C GLY A 162 -9.11 2.79 19.07
N HIS A 163 -9.49 4.07 19.02
CA HIS A 163 -10.74 4.49 18.36
C HIS A 163 -10.69 4.17 16.86
N SER A 164 -11.76 3.56 16.34
CA SER A 164 -11.86 3.28 14.90
C SER A 164 -11.84 4.57 14.09
N TYR A 165 -11.49 4.50 12.81
CA TYR A 165 -11.59 5.63 11.87
C TYR A 165 -13.01 6.21 11.86
N LEU A 166 -14.04 5.35 11.85
CA LEU A 166 -15.43 5.79 11.85
C LEU A 166 -15.79 6.54 13.13
N GLU A 167 -15.32 6.05 14.28
CA GLU A 167 -15.52 6.71 15.56
C GLU A 167 -14.82 8.08 15.60
N ARG A 168 -13.55 8.17 15.20
CA ARG A 168 -12.82 9.45 15.12
C ARG A 168 -13.49 10.43 14.18
N THR A 169 -13.83 9.98 12.97
CA THR A 169 -14.51 10.82 11.97
C THR A 169 -15.87 11.28 12.47
N PHE A 170 -16.60 10.43 13.19
CA PHE A 170 -17.89 10.78 13.77
C PHE A 170 -17.74 11.83 14.87
N LEU A 171 -16.77 11.68 15.78
CA LEU A 171 -16.49 12.66 16.83
C LEU A 171 -16.02 14.00 16.24
N GLU A 172 -15.12 13.99 15.25
CA GLU A 172 -14.69 15.19 14.53
C GLU A 172 -15.87 15.92 13.86
N LEU A 173 -16.81 15.16 13.26
CA LEU A 173 -18.02 15.72 12.67
C LEU A 173 -18.96 16.32 13.74
N MET A 174 -19.08 15.69 14.90
CA MET A 174 -19.87 16.21 16.01
C MET A 174 -19.28 17.53 16.54
N ASP A 175 -17.95 17.61 16.66
CA ASP A 175 -17.23 18.85 17.00
C ASP A 175 -17.49 19.96 15.98
N GLU A 176 -17.38 19.65 14.68
CA GLU A 176 -17.59 20.62 13.60
C GLU A 176 -19.03 21.17 13.60
N LEU A 177 -20.01 20.32 13.94
CA LEU A 177 -21.42 20.68 14.00
C LEU A 177 -21.87 21.23 15.36
N GLY A 178 -21.00 21.24 16.37
CA GLY A 178 -21.27 21.76 17.71
C GLY A 178 -22.19 20.88 18.56
N PHE A 179 -22.25 19.57 18.31
CA PHE A 179 -23.04 18.63 19.11
C PHE A 179 -22.24 18.09 20.31
N GLU A 180 -22.95 17.74 21.39
CA GLU A 180 -22.34 17.04 22.54
C GLU A 180 -21.83 15.65 22.13
N HIS A 181 -20.67 15.26 22.67
CA HIS A 181 -20.06 13.96 22.37
C HIS A 181 -20.89 12.82 22.97
N PRO A 182 -21.11 11.74 22.22
CA PRO A 182 -21.73 10.54 22.77
C PRO A 182 -20.82 9.92 23.85
N ALA A 183 -21.43 9.27 24.84
CA ALA A 183 -20.67 8.39 25.73
C ALA A 183 -20.08 7.23 24.91
N THR A 184 -18.75 7.17 24.82
CA THR A 184 -18.05 6.13 24.07
C THR A 184 -17.90 4.85 24.90
N GLN A 185 -17.70 3.71 24.23
CA GLN A 185 -17.36 2.42 24.84
C GLN A 185 -18.35 1.94 25.94
N GLN A 186 -19.64 2.27 25.82
CA GLN A 186 -20.66 1.82 26.76
C GLN A 186 -20.90 0.32 26.62
N VAL A 187 -20.80 -0.42 27.73
CA VAL A 187 -21.19 -1.83 27.83
C VAL A 187 -22.53 -1.85 28.58
N LEU A 188 -23.54 -2.47 27.97
CA LEU A 188 -24.86 -2.68 28.57
C LEU A 188 -24.83 -3.79 29.62
#